data_AF-A0A970YG42-F1
#
_entry.id   AF-A0A970YG42-F1
#
_cell.length_a   1.000
_cell.length_b   1.000
_cell.length_c   1.000
_cell.angle_alpha   90.00
_cell.angle_beta   90.00
_cell.angle_gamma   90.00
#
_symmetry.space_group_name_H-M   'P 1'
#
loop_
_entity.id
_entity.type
_entity.pdbx_description
1 polymer ?
#
loop_
_entity_poly.entity_id
_entity_poly.type
_entity_poly.pdbx_seq_one_letter_code
_entity_poly.pdbx_strand_id
1 'polypeptide(L)'
;MTATEVLKTEHRDIRVMLSVLENVADRLEGGEAVPHADLEAMLDFIRTFADSLHHAKEEGLLFPALERAGFPRESGPVGVMLLEHDAGRGHTRGLAEAAERLQAGDAAAARQAAGHARAYVQLLDAHIYKEDNILFEMADMHLSEEEQKWLSDEFERVADRFGHDRHEEYHDLLHTLRDRYLS
;
A
#
# COMPACT_ATOMS: atom_id res chain seq x y z
N MET A 1 -13.06 15.11 -7.90
CA MET A 1 -13.05 13.97 -6.97
C MET A 1 -12.94 14.52 -5.56
N THR A 2 -13.61 13.90 -4.59
CA THR A 2 -13.32 14.12 -3.16
C THR A 2 -11.92 13.59 -2.83
N ALA A 3 -11.37 13.97 -1.69
CA ALA A 3 -10.08 13.44 -1.23
C ALA A 3 -10.12 11.91 -1.06
N THR A 4 -11.22 11.38 -0.55
CA THR A 4 -11.46 9.94 -0.38
C THR A 4 -11.59 9.20 -1.72
N GLU A 5 -12.16 9.81 -2.76
CA GLU A 5 -12.20 9.23 -4.12
C GLU A 5 -10.81 9.08 -4.75
N VAL A 6 -9.89 10.00 -4.44
CA VAL A 6 -8.48 9.90 -4.87
C VAL A 6 -7.82 8.68 -4.23
N LEU A 7 -7.93 8.53 -2.90
CA LEU A 7 -7.37 7.38 -2.18
C LEU A 7 -7.99 6.05 -2.65
N LYS A 8 -9.32 6.00 -2.84
CA LYS A 8 -10.03 4.84 -3.42
C LYS A 8 -9.51 4.48 -4.82
N THR A 9 -9.04 5.46 -5.60
CA THR A 9 -8.45 5.21 -6.91
C THR A 9 -7.07 4.58 -6.78
N GLU A 10 -6.21 5.11 -5.91
CA GLU A 10 -4.89 4.55 -5.60
C GLU A 10 -4.97 3.13 -5.02
N HIS A 11 -5.99 2.84 -4.21
CA HIS A 11 -6.28 1.50 -3.71
C HIS A 11 -6.51 0.47 -4.81
N ARG A 12 -6.95 0.88 -6.02
CA ARG A 12 -7.10 -0.07 -7.13
C ARG A 12 -5.76 -0.57 -7.62
N ASP A 13 -4.78 0.32 -7.74
CA ASP A 13 -3.42 -0.01 -8.16
C ASP A 13 -2.71 -0.85 -7.10
N ILE A 14 -2.90 -0.49 -5.82
CA ILE A 14 -2.37 -1.27 -4.68
C ILE A 14 -2.93 -2.69 -4.71
N ARG A 15 -4.25 -2.88 -4.89
CA ARG A 15 -4.87 -4.22 -4.96
C ARG A 15 -4.34 -5.09 -6.11
N VAL A 16 -3.98 -4.48 -7.24
CA VAL A 16 -3.32 -5.23 -8.34
C VAL A 16 -1.97 -5.75 -7.86
N MET A 17 -1.16 -4.92 -7.19
CA MET A 17 0.10 -5.36 -6.59
C MET A 17 -0.09 -6.45 -5.54
N LEU A 18 -1.12 -6.35 -4.68
CA LEU A 18 -1.41 -7.38 -3.68
C LEU A 18 -1.73 -8.73 -4.34
N SER A 19 -2.53 -8.72 -5.41
CA SER A 19 -2.86 -9.93 -6.16
C SER A 19 -1.62 -10.59 -6.78
N VAL A 20 -0.72 -9.78 -7.35
CA VAL A 20 0.59 -10.24 -7.85
C VAL A 20 1.41 -10.85 -6.72
N LEU A 21 1.50 -10.16 -5.58
CA LEU A 21 2.31 -10.56 -4.45
C LEU A 21 1.83 -11.88 -3.82
N GLU A 22 0.51 -12.12 -3.79
CA GLU A 22 -0.07 -13.41 -3.34
C GLU A 22 0.40 -14.57 -4.23
N ASN A 23 0.34 -14.40 -5.56
CA ASN A 23 0.81 -15.43 -6.51
C ASN A 23 2.33 -15.65 -6.43
N VAL A 24 3.09 -14.58 -6.18
CA VAL A 24 4.53 -14.67 -5.92
C VAL A 24 4.80 -15.48 -4.65
N ALA A 25 4.00 -15.29 -3.60
CA ALA A 25 4.13 -16.08 -2.38
C ALA A 25 3.85 -17.57 -2.63
N ASP A 26 2.83 -17.91 -3.42
CA ASP A 26 2.53 -19.28 -3.84
C ASP A 26 3.70 -19.92 -4.61
N ARG A 27 4.27 -19.19 -5.58
CA ARG A 27 5.45 -19.66 -6.33
C ARG A 27 6.66 -19.89 -5.43
N LEU A 28 6.96 -18.95 -4.53
CA LEU A 28 8.07 -19.07 -3.58
C LEU A 28 7.91 -20.29 -2.66
N GLU A 29 6.69 -20.57 -2.19
CA GLU A 29 6.41 -21.74 -1.35
C GLU A 29 6.45 -23.05 -2.15
N GLY A 30 6.00 -23.02 -3.41
CA GLY A 30 6.10 -24.14 -4.36
C GLY A 30 7.53 -24.44 -4.83
N GLY A 31 8.50 -23.59 -4.50
CA GLY A 31 9.89 -23.72 -4.94
C GLY A 31 10.11 -23.30 -6.41
N GLU A 32 9.17 -22.58 -6.98
CA GLU A 32 9.30 -21.98 -8.30
C GLU A 32 10.22 -20.76 -8.27
N ALA A 33 10.93 -20.53 -9.37
CA ALA A 33 11.84 -19.40 -9.47
C ALA A 33 11.05 -18.10 -9.62
N VAL A 34 11.31 -17.15 -8.72
CA VAL A 34 10.87 -15.76 -8.83
C VAL A 34 12.12 -14.89 -9.08
N PRO A 35 12.19 -14.13 -10.18
CA PRO A 35 13.32 -13.24 -10.43
C PRO A 35 13.48 -12.24 -9.27
N HIS A 36 14.70 -12.10 -8.76
CA HIS A 36 14.98 -11.15 -7.67
C HIS A 36 14.60 -9.71 -8.04
N ALA A 37 14.85 -9.31 -9.30
CA ALA A 37 14.46 -8.01 -9.81
C ALA A 37 12.94 -7.75 -9.71
N ASP A 38 12.10 -8.79 -9.81
CA ASP A 38 10.66 -8.63 -9.64
C ASP A 38 10.30 -8.37 -8.17
N LEU A 39 10.94 -9.09 -7.24
CA LEU A 39 10.76 -8.87 -5.80
C LEU A 39 11.21 -7.45 -5.41
N GLU A 40 12.35 -6.99 -5.93
CA GLU A 40 12.83 -5.63 -5.72
C GLU A 40 11.85 -4.58 -6.27
N ALA A 41 11.31 -4.79 -7.47
CA ALA A 41 10.35 -3.87 -8.07
C ALA A 41 9.01 -3.81 -7.29
N MET A 42 8.52 -4.96 -6.80
CA MET A 42 7.33 -5.01 -5.92
C MET A 42 7.59 -4.27 -4.60
N LEU A 43 8.77 -4.48 -4.00
CA LEU A 43 9.17 -3.80 -2.76
C LEU A 43 9.32 -2.29 -2.96
N ASP A 44 9.86 -1.86 -4.10
CA ASP A 44 9.94 -0.44 -4.46
C ASP A 44 8.53 0.15 -4.54
N PHE A 45 7.64 -0.43 -5.34
CA PHE A 45 6.24 0.02 -5.45
C PHE A 45 5.56 0.14 -4.07
N ILE A 46 5.71 -0.87 -3.21
CA ILE A 46 5.10 -0.86 -1.87
C ILE A 46 5.65 0.31 -1.02
N ARG A 47 6.97 0.52 -1.02
CA ARG A 47 7.61 1.56 -0.21
C ARG A 47 7.34 2.97 -0.74
N THR A 48 7.26 3.12 -2.05
CA THR A 48 7.16 4.43 -2.68
C THR A 48 5.70 4.82 -2.91
N PHE A 49 4.92 3.99 -3.58
CA PHE A 49 3.55 4.29 -3.97
C PHE A 49 2.59 4.05 -2.80
N ALA A 50 2.59 2.85 -2.21
CA ALA A 50 1.65 2.56 -1.12
C ALA A 50 2.00 3.33 0.17
N ASP A 51 3.27 3.38 0.56
CA ASP A 51 3.68 4.04 1.81
C ASP A 51 4.02 5.53 1.62
N SER A 52 5.05 5.85 0.84
CA SER A 52 5.56 7.24 0.75
C SER A 52 4.67 8.23 0.00
N LEU A 53 3.69 7.75 -0.78
CA LEU A 53 2.71 8.57 -1.49
C LEU A 53 1.33 8.45 -0.84
N HIS A 54 0.77 7.24 -0.83
CA HIS A 54 -0.61 7.02 -0.41
C HIS A 54 -0.76 7.14 1.12
N HIS A 55 -0.06 6.35 1.94
CA HIS A 55 -0.12 6.54 3.41
C HIS A 55 0.38 7.93 3.84
N ALA A 56 1.29 8.57 3.09
CA ALA A 56 1.72 9.94 3.39
C ALA A 56 0.57 10.97 3.28
N LYS A 57 -0.36 10.78 2.33
CA LYS A 57 -1.59 11.58 2.23
C LYS A 57 -2.50 11.33 3.43
N GLU A 58 -2.60 10.08 3.87
CA GLU A 58 -3.44 9.71 5.00
C GLU A 58 -2.88 10.21 6.33
N GLU A 59 -1.68 9.78 6.68
CA GLU A 59 -1.03 10.08 7.95
C GLU A 59 -0.70 11.57 8.11
N GLY A 60 -0.39 12.25 6.99
CA GLY A 60 0.03 13.65 6.97
C GLY A 60 -1.11 14.66 6.81
N LEU A 61 -2.24 14.29 6.24
CA LEU A 61 -3.30 15.24 5.88
C LEU A 61 -4.70 14.75 6.30
N LEU A 62 -5.16 13.58 5.84
CA LEU A 62 -6.52 13.10 6.13
C LEU A 62 -6.72 12.79 7.61
N PHE A 63 -5.83 11.99 8.22
CA PHE A 63 -5.94 11.60 9.61
C PHE A 63 -5.85 12.81 10.56
N PRO A 64 -4.95 13.79 10.35
CA PRO A 64 -5.00 15.06 11.10
C PRO A 64 -6.29 15.86 10.91
N ALA A 65 -6.92 15.82 9.73
CA ALA A 65 -8.22 16.47 9.51
C ALA A 65 -9.34 15.76 10.30
N LEU A 66 -9.38 14.43 10.26
CA LEU A 66 -10.30 13.62 11.06
C LEU A 66 -10.08 13.83 12.57
N GLU A 67 -8.83 13.98 13.01
CA GLU A 67 -8.54 14.29 14.41
C GLU A 67 -9.16 15.61 14.86
N ARG A 68 -9.05 16.66 14.04
CA ARG A 68 -9.73 17.93 14.30
C ARG A 68 -11.25 17.81 14.27
N ALA A 69 -11.79 16.89 13.47
CA ALA A 69 -13.22 16.56 13.41
C ALA A 69 -13.68 15.65 14.57
N GLY A 70 -12.81 15.31 15.53
CA GLY A 70 -13.16 14.58 16.75
C GLY A 70 -12.85 13.08 16.74
N PHE A 71 -12.11 12.58 15.76
CA PHE A 71 -11.68 11.19 15.68
C PHE A 71 -10.33 11.03 16.38
N PRO A 72 -10.24 10.35 17.54
CA PRO A 72 -8.99 10.28 18.29
C PRO A 72 -7.87 9.62 17.47
N ARG A 73 -6.66 10.19 17.50
CA ARG A 73 -5.51 9.60 16.78
C ARG A 73 -5.01 8.29 17.38
N GLU A 74 -5.03 8.18 18.71
CA GLU A 74 -4.48 7.02 19.43
C GLU A 74 -5.52 5.90 19.70
N SER A 75 -6.75 6.05 19.21
CA SER A 75 -7.80 5.04 19.41
C SER A 75 -8.86 5.10 18.30
N GLY A 76 -9.78 4.14 18.28
CA GLY A 76 -10.83 4.11 17.25
C GLY A 76 -10.27 3.91 15.83
N PRO A 77 -11.04 4.29 14.79
CA PRO A 77 -10.71 3.98 13.40
C PRO A 77 -9.32 4.49 12.95
N VAL A 78 -8.98 5.75 13.23
CA VAL A 78 -7.68 6.35 12.86
C VAL A 78 -6.52 5.64 13.55
N GLY A 79 -6.64 5.37 14.85
CA GLY A 79 -5.60 4.65 15.59
C GLY A 79 -5.37 3.23 15.07
N VAL A 80 -6.43 2.53 14.66
CA VAL A 80 -6.29 1.20 14.05
C VAL A 80 -5.56 1.28 12.71
N MET A 81 -5.85 2.27 11.86
CA MET A 81 -5.15 2.40 10.57
C MET A 81 -3.65 2.65 10.76
N LEU A 82 -3.28 3.55 11.67
CA LEU A 82 -1.88 3.84 11.98
C LEU A 82 -1.10 2.61 12.48
N LEU A 83 -1.71 1.81 13.35
CA LEU A 83 -1.11 0.56 13.84
C LEU A 83 -0.89 -0.44 12.70
N GLU A 84 -1.80 -0.50 11.74
CA GLU A 84 -1.71 -1.39 10.60
C GLU A 84 -0.70 -0.91 9.56
N HIS A 85 -0.56 0.40 9.34
CA HIS A 85 0.53 0.93 8.50
C HIS A 85 1.89 0.49 9.07
N ASP A 86 2.09 0.61 10.38
CA ASP A 86 3.32 0.17 11.05
C ASP A 86 3.56 -1.34 10.93
N ALA A 87 2.51 -2.15 11.07
CA ALA A 87 2.58 -3.59 10.87
C ALA A 87 2.92 -3.94 9.41
N GLY A 88 2.31 -3.25 8.44
CA GLY A 88 2.58 -3.36 7.01
C GLY A 88 4.04 -3.08 6.70
N ARG A 89 4.57 -1.95 7.19
CA ARG A 89 6.00 -1.61 7.09
C ARG A 89 6.91 -2.69 7.69
N GLY A 90 6.46 -3.37 8.76
CA GLY A 90 7.14 -4.53 9.34
C GLY A 90 7.25 -5.71 8.37
N HIS A 91 6.13 -6.10 7.73
CA HIS A 91 6.13 -7.16 6.74
C HIS A 91 6.95 -6.81 5.49
N THR A 92 6.91 -5.56 5.03
CA THR A 92 7.75 -5.08 3.91
C THR A 92 9.24 -5.20 4.22
N ARG A 93 9.67 -4.88 5.45
CA ARG A 93 11.08 -5.08 5.86
C ARG A 93 11.47 -6.55 5.85
N GLY A 94 10.66 -7.41 6.45
CA GLY A 94 10.93 -8.85 6.48
C GLY A 94 10.95 -9.51 5.10
N LEU A 95 10.06 -9.07 4.19
CA LEU A 95 10.08 -9.52 2.80
C LEU A 95 11.38 -9.12 2.10
N ALA A 96 11.86 -7.90 2.29
CA ALA A 96 13.11 -7.44 1.69
C ALA A 96 14.33 -8.20 2.21
N GLU A 97 14.44 -8.38 3.53
CA GLU A 97 15.53 -9.17 4.13
C GLU A 97 15.53 -10.62 3.63
N ALA A 98 14.34 -11.22 3.48
CA ALA A 98 14.21 -12.56 2.92
C ALA A 98 14.57 -12.61 1.43
N ALA A 99 14.21 -11.60 0.64
CA ALA A 99 14.56 -11.51 -0.78
C ALA A 99 16.07 -11.39 -1.00
N GLU A 100 16.77 -10.59 -0.19
CA GLU A 100 18.24 -10.47 -0.22
C GLU A 100 18.93 -11.79 0.10
N ARG A 101 18.45 -12.50 1.13
CA ARG A 101 18.98 -13.82 1.50
C ARG A 101 18.74 -14.87 0.42
N LEU A 102 17.56 -14.85 -0.20
CA LEU A 102 17.24 -15.73 -1.32
C LEU A 102 18.20 -15.48 -2.50
N GLN A 103 18.48 -14.22 -2.82
CA GLN A 103 19.46 -13.83 -3.85
C GLN A 103 20.88 -14.29 -3.51
N ALA A 104 21.24 -14.32 -2.22
CA ALA A 104 22.51 -14.85 -1.73
C ALA A 104 22.60 -16.39 -1.72
N GLY A 105 21.54 -17.09 -2.15
CA GLY A 105 21.50 -18.55 -2.28
C GLY A 105 20.91 -19.30 -1.08
N ASP A 106 20.34 -18.61 -0.09
CA ASP A 106 19.64 -19.24 1.02
C ASP A 106 18.22 -19.66 0.60
N ALA A 107 18.10 -20.89 0.11
CA ALA A 107 16.81 -21.45 -0.29
C ALA A 107 15.77 -21.52 0.86
N ALA A 108 16.21 -21.52 2.13
CA ALA A 108 15.27 -21.49 3.25
C ALA A 108 14.57 -20.14 3.41
N ALA A 109 15.13 -19.07 2.84
CA ALA A 109 14.54 -17.73 2.85
C ALA A 109 13.26 -17.63 2.01
N ALA A 110 13.05 -18.52 1.03
CA ALA A 110 11.86 -18.51 0.17
C ALA A 110 10.56 -18.61 0.98
N ARG A 111 10.50 -19.52 1.98
CA ARG A 111 9.33 -19.64 2.87
C ARG A 111 9.11 -18.41 3.75
N GLN A 112 10.20 -17.73 4.12
CA GLN A 112 10.11 -16.50 4.93
C GLN A 112 9.58 -15.34 4.08
N ALA A 113 10.09 -15.19 2.85
CA ALA A 113 9.58 -14.22 1.88
C ALA A 113 8.09 -14.46 1.60
N ALA A 114 7.69 -15.69 1.31
CA ALA A 114 6.29 -16.06 1.11
C ALA A 114 5.41 -15.73 2.33
N GLY A 115 5.89 -16.02 3.54
CA GLY A 115 5.18 -15.70 4.79
C GLY A 115 4.96 -14.20 4.99
N HIS A 116 5.99 -13.37 4.77
CA HIS A 116 5.85 -11.91 4.86
C HIS A 116 4.97 -11.34 3.75
N ALA A 117 5.08 -11.84 2.53
CA ALA A 117 4.23 -11.47 1.40
C ALA A 117 2.74 -11.70 1.72
N ARG A 118 2.35 -12.92 2.11
CA ARG A 118 0.95 -13.23 2.44
C ARG A 118 0.44 -12.44 3.64
N ALA A 119 1.26 -12.28 4.68
CA ALA A 119 0.87 -11.49 5.84
C ALA A 119 0.62 -10.02 5.47
N TYR A 120 1.45 -9.45 4.59
CA TYR A 120 1.23 -8.10 4.04
C TYR A 120 -0.06 -8.03 3.22
N VAL A 121 -0.29 -8.99 2.30
CA VAL A 121 -1.52 -9.04 1.48
C VAL A 121 -2.76 -9.10 2.35
N GLN A 122 -2.83 -10.05 3.28
CA GLN A 122 -3.98 -10.23 4.17
C GLN A 122 -4.25 -8.99 5.03
N LEU A 123 -3.19 -8.36 5.55
CA LEU A 123 -3.29 -7.13 6.31
C LEU A 123 -3.86 -6.00 5.46
N LEU A 124 -3.27 -5.76 4.28
CA LEU A 124 -3.64 -4.62 3.44
C LEU A 124 -5.02 -4.80 2.80
N ASP A 125 -5.45 -6.00 2.41
CA ASP A 125 -6.81 -6.21 1.91
C ASP A 125 -7.85 -5.87 2.99
N ALA A 126 -7.62 -6.30 4.23
CA ALA A 126 -8.50 -5.98 5.35
C ALA A 126 -8.43 -4.48 5.73
N HIS A 127 -7.24 -3.89 5.65
CA HIS A 127 -7.00 -2.47 5.90
C HIS A 127 -7.78 -1.61 4.91
N ILE A 128 -7.54 -1.80 3.61
CA ILE A 128 -8.19 -1.07 2.52
C ILE A 128 -9.71 -1.24 2.60
N TYR A 129 -10.22 -2.42 2.96
CA TYR A 129 -11.65 -2.61 3.16
C TYR A 129 -12.22 -1.69 4.25
N LYS A 130 -11.54 -1.56 5.39
CA LYS A 130 -11.99 -0.68 6.48
C LYS A 130 -11.87 0.78 6.09
N GLU A 131 -10.86 1.17 5.34
CA GLU A 131 -10.76 2.53 4.85
C GLU A 131 -11.88 2.86 3.87
N ASP A 132 -12.00 2.07 2.79
CA ASP A 132 -12.95 2.32 1.72
C ASP A 132 -14.41 2.35 2.18
N ASN A 133 -14.77 1.49 3.14
CA ASN A 133 -16.17 1.24 3.53
C ASN A 133 -16.54 1.77 4.92
N ILE A 134 -15.57 2.21 5.72
CA ILE A 134 -15.83 2.71 7.07
C ILE A 134 -15.18 4.08 7.26
N LEU A 135 -13.85 4.17 7.21
CA LEU A 135 -13.17 5.42 7.54
C LEU A 135 -13.49 6.53 6.55
N PHE A 136 -13.47 6.24 5.25
CA PHE A 136 -13.73 7.22 4.20
C PHE A 136 -15.19 7.65 4.19
N GLU A 137 -16.14 6.75 4.43
CA GLU A 137 -17.54 7.12 4.61
C GLU A 137 -17.73 8.03 5.83
N MET A 138 -17.04 7.74 6.95
CA MET A 138 -17.04 8.62 8.12
C MET A 138 -16.42 9.98 7.80
N ALA A 139 -15.33 10.03 7.04
CA ALA A 139 -14.70 11.27 6.59
C ALA A 139 -15.66 12.11 5.74
N ASP A 140 -16.33 11.49 4.77
CA ASP A 140 -17.27 12.16 3.88
C ASP A 140 -18.50 12.71 4.61
N MET A 141 -18.90 12.09 5.73
CA MET A 141 -20.00 12.59 6.57
C MET A 141 -19.60 13.72 7.53
N HIS A 142 -18.33 13.78 7.97
CA HIS A 142 -17.92 14.66 9.07
C HIS A 142 -17.06 15.85 8.62
N LEU A 143 -16.36 15.74 7.48
CA LEU A 143 -15.56 16.82 6.93
C LEU A 143 -16.44 17.73 6.07
N SER A 144 -16.24 19.04 6.22
CA SER A 144 -16.92 20.03 5.41
C SER A 144 -16.47 19.96 3.94
N GLU A 145 -17.28 20.50 3.02
CA GLU A 145 -16.90 20.62 1.60
C GLU A 145 -15.60 21.43 1.42
N GLU A 146 -15.36 22.42 2.27
CA GLU A 146 -14.12 23.22 2.26
C GLU A 146 -12.90 22.39 2.66
N GLU A 147 -13.01 21.57 3.71
CA GLU A 147 -11.94 20.66 4.14
C GLU A 147 -11.66 19.58 3.10
N GLN A 148 -12.71 18.99 2.52
CA GLN A 148 -12.58 18.01 1.45
C GLN A 148 -11.89 18.58 0.22
N LYS A 149 -12.23 19.81 -0.17
CA LYS A 149 -11.57 20.51 -1.27
C LYS A 149 -10.10 20.79 -0.94
N TRP A 150 -9.83 21.31 0.26
CA TRP A 150 -8.46 21.57 0.71
C TRP A 150 -7.61 20.30 0.72
N LEU A 151 -8.14 19.18 1.20
CA LEU A 151 -7.46 17.87 1.19
C LEU A 151 -7.13 17.42 -0.24
N SER A 152 -8.10 17.54 -1.16
CA SER A 152 -7.90 17.18 -2.57
C SER A 152 -6.77 18.02 -3.20
N ASP A 153 -6.79 19.34 -2.99
CA ASP A 153 -5.76 20.25 -3.49
C ASP A 153 -4.37 19.97 -2.86
N GLU A 154 -4.30 19.50 -1.61
CA GLU A 154 -3.04 19.08 -0.98
C GLU A 154 -2.57 17.70 -1.48
N PHE A 155 -3.48 16.77 -1.76
CA PHE A 155 -3.16 15.47 -2.35
C PHE A 155 -2.54 15.62 -3.74
N GLU A 156 -3.06 16.55 -4.55
CA GLU A 156 -2.46 16.90 -5.84
C GLU A 156 -1.03 17.42 -5.65
N ARG A 157 -0.78 18.31 -4.68
CA ARG A 157 0.58 18.80 -4.40
C ARG A 157 1.53 17.70 -3.92
N VAL A 158 1.02 16.71 -3.17
CA VAL A 158 1.81 15.53 -2.79
C VAL A 158 2.16 14.71 -4.03
N ALA A 159 1.19 14.47 -4.92
CA ALA A 159 1.41 13.76 -6.18
C ALA A 159 2.37 14.48 -7.12
N ASP A 160 2.29 15.81 -7.23
CA ASP A 160 3.22 16.62 -8.04
C ASP A 160 4.67 16.46 -7.57
N ARG A 161 4.89 16.40 -6.25
CA ARG A 161 6.22 16.14 -5.68
C ARG A 161 6.70 14.71 -5.92
N PHE A 162 5.78 13.76 -6.05
CA PHE A 162 6.10 12.38 -6.40
C PHE A 162 6.55 12.25 -7.87
N GLY A 163 5.98 13.09 -8.74
CA GLY A 163 6.37 13.23 -10.15
C GLY A 163 5.51 12.39 -11.09
N HIS A 164 5.11 12.99 -12.22
CA HIS A 164 4.24 12.35 -13.22
C HIS A 164 4.88 11.11 -13.85
N ASP A 165 6.16 11.20 -14.23
CA ASP A 165 6.91 10.10 -14.86
C ASP A 165 6.93 8.85 -13.95
N ARG A 166 7.08 9.05 -12.64
CA ARG A 166 7.07 7.97 -11.63
C ARG A 166 5.73 7.27 -11.54
N HIS A 167 4.63 7.99 -11.74
CA HIS A 167 3.31 7.40 -11.75
C HIS A 167 3.13 6.50 -12.98
N GLU A 168 3.52 6.97 -14.18
CA GLU A 168 3.48 6.15 -15.41
C GLU A 168 4.37 4.90 -15.30
N GLU A 169 5.57 5.04 -14.73
CA GLU A 169 6.48 3.91 -14.48
C GLU A 169 5.83 2.81 -13.62
N TYR A 170 5.06 3.19 -12.58
CA TYR A 170 4.37 2.21 -11.74
C TYR A 170 3.16 1.56 -12.45
N HIS A 171 2.46 2.29 -13.31
CA HIS A 171 1.40 1.70 -14.13
C HIS A 171 1.97 0.65 -15.10
N ASP A 172 3.06 0.96 -15.79
CA ASP A 172 3.74 0.03 -16.69
C ASP A 172 4.33 -1.18 -15.93
N LEU A 173 4.86 -0.94 -14.73
CA LEU A 173 5.32 -2.01 -13.83
C LEU A 173 4.17 -2.95 -13.46
N LEU A 174 3.03 -2.41 -13.02
CA LEU A 174 1.85 -3.20 -12.66
C LEU A 174 1.35 -4.02 -13.84
N HIS A 175 1.30 -3.45 -15.04
CA HIS A 175 0.97 -4.18 -16.26
C HIS A 175 1.92 -5.36 -16.51
N THR A 176 3.23 -5.10 -16.44
CA THR A 176 4.26 -6.11 -16.66
C THR A 176 4.18 -7.25 -15.65
N LEU A 177 4.01 -6.93 -14.36
CA LEU A 177 3.93 -7.91 -13.30
C LEU A 177 2.61 -8.69 -13.35
N ARG A 178 1.49 -8.01 -13.60
CA ARG A 178 0.18 -8.66 -13.77
C ARG A 178 0.24 -9.70 -14.88
N ASP A 179 0.77 -9.34 -16.04
CA ASP A 179 0.85 -10.24 -17.19
C ASP A 179 1.80 -11.43 -16.93
N ARG A 180 2.74 -11.33 -15.99
CA ARG A 180 3.66 -12.41 -15.60
C ARG A 180 3.10 -13.36 -14.53
N TYR A 181 2.33 -12.83 -13.59
CA TYR A 181 1.92 -13.55 -12.38
C TYR A 181 0.44 -13.88 -12.31
N LEU A 182 -0.43 -13.16 -13.04
CA LEU A 182 -1.88 -13.33 -13.00
C LEU A 182 -2.49 -13.84 -14.31
N SER A 183 -1.65 -14.25 -15.27
CA SER A 183 -2.06 -14.77 -16.58
C SER A 183 -2.17 -16.29 -16.63
#